data_AF-I6S8X8-F1
#
_entry.id   AF-I6S8X8-F1
#
_cell.length_a   1.000
_cell.length_b   1.000
_cell.length_c   1.000
_cell.angle_alpha   90.00
_cell.angle_beta   90.00
_cell.angle_gamma   90.00
#
_symmetry.space_group_name_H-M   'P 1'
#
loop_
_entity.id
_entity.type
_entity.pdbx_description
1 polymer ?
#
loop_
_entity_poly.entity_id
_entity_poly.type
_entity_poly.pdbx_seq_one_letter_code
_entity_poly.pdbx_strand_id
1 'polypeptide(L)' 'MQKITFLKNKGDYNNIKMDWRMATDQPGRWVGLEYINRNGKAILNAQWLQASMDSPRQYATYDCRKVK' A
#
# COMPACT_ATOMS: atom_id res chain seq x y z
N MET A 1 10.30 3.34 -5.50
CA MET A 1 10.02 2.24 -6.45
C MET A 1 8.55 1.87 -6.33
N GLN A 2 7.84 1.85 -7.44
CA GLN A 2 6.42 1.48 -7.54
C GLN A 2 6.34 0.18 -8.33
N LYS A 3 5.68 -0.84 -7.78
CA LYS A 3 5.53 -2.16 -8.40
C LYS A 3 4.06 -2.53 -8.47
N ILE A 4 3.62 -2.91 -9.66
CA ILE A 4 2.25 -3.42 -9.89
C ILE A 4 2.35 -4.92 -10.15
N THR A 5 1.52 -5.69 -9.46
CA THR A 5 1.42 -7.14 -9.57
C THR A 5 -0.03 -7.51 -9.87
N PHE A 6 -0.26 -8.26 -10.95
CA PHE A 6 -1.58 -8.83 -11.22
C PHE A 6 -1.73 -10.11 -10.40
N LEU A 7 -2.81 -10.20 -9.61
CA LEU A 7 -3.07 -11.33 -8.71
C LEU A 7 -3.73 -12.51 -9.41
N LYS A 8 -4.33 -12.29 -10.58
CA LYS A 8 -4.96 -13.31 -11.41
C LYS A 8 -4.45 -13.22 -12.85
N ASN A 9 -5.26 -12.66 -13.75
CA ASN A 9 -4.95 -12.51 -15.16
C ASN A 9 -4.26 -11.16 -15.41
N LYS A 10 -3.30 -11.16 -16.34
CA LYS A 10 -2.66 -9.93 -16.79
C LYS A 10 -3.72 -9.02 -17.42
N GLY A 11 -3.85 -7.79 -16.93
CA GLY A 11 -4.86 -6.82 -17.36
C GLY A 11 -6.14 -6.78 -16.51
N ASP A 12 -6.30 -7.68 -15.52
CA ASP A 12 -7.42 -7.62 -14.58
C ASP A 12 -7.15 -6.61 -13.46
N TYR A 13 -7.46 -5.35 -13.70
CA TYR A 13 -7.30 -4.25 -12.73
C TYR A 13 -8.24 -4.35 -11.51
N ASN A 14 -9.18 -5.30 -11.50
CA ASN A 14 -9.97 -5.62 -10.31
C ASN A 14 -9.28 -6.65 -9.40
N ASN A 15 -8.13 -7.20 -9.84
CA ASN A 15 -7.31 -8.16 -9.12
C ASN A 15 -5.83 -7.77 -9.22
N ILE A 16 -5.49 -6.63 -8.63
CA ILE A 16 -4.13 -6.10 -8.61
C ILE A 16 -3.65 -5.83 -7.19
N LYS A 17 -2.34 -5.93 -7.04
CA LYS A 17 -1.60 -5.45 -5.90
C LYS A 17 -0.61 -4.39 -6.38
N MET A 18 -0.59 -3.23 -5.75
CA MET A 18 0.38 -2.19 -6.01
C MET A 18 1.15 -1.88 -4.73
N ASP A 19 2.46 -1.94 -4.80
CA ASP A 19 3.37 -1.68 -3.69
C ASP A 19 4.26 -0.49 -4.03
N TRP A 20 4.32 0.51 -3.15
CA TRP A 20 5.24 1.63 -3.31
C TRP A 20 5.68 2.20 -1.96
N ARG A 21 6.72 3.03 -1.99
CA ARG A 21 7.22 3.76 -0.81
C ARG A 21 7.15 5.25 -1.08
N MET A 22 6.67 6.00 -0.10
CA MET A 22 6.62 7.46 -0.13
C MET A 22 7.41 8.03 1.06
N ALA A 23 8.15 9.11 0.81
CA ALA A 23 8.70 9.92 1.90
C ALA A 23 7.55 10.68 2.54
N THR A 24 7.57 10.80 3.87
CA THR A 24 6.65 11.69 4.57
C THR A 24 7.17 13.12 4.56
N ASP A 25 6.36 14.05 5.04
CA ASP A 25 6.77 15.41 5.41
C ASP A 25 7.90 15.44 6.46
N GLN A 26 8.01 14.37 7.26
CA GLN A 26 9.05 14.21 8.26
C GLN A 26 10.33 13.62 7.66
N PRO A 27 11.50 14.28 7.87
CA PRO A 27 12.77 13.81 7.33
C PRO A 27 13.16 12.45 7.91
N GLY A 28 13.63 11.55 7.05
CA GLY A 28 14.04 10.19 7.42
C GLY A 28 12.88 9.22 7.68
N ARG A 29 11.62 9.66 7.60
CA ARG A 29 10.45 8.78 7.70
C ARG A 29 9.90 8.45 6.32
N TRP A 30 9.72 7.16 6.11
CA TRP A 30 9.16 6.61 4.90
C TRP A 30 7.94 5.79 5.26
N VAL A 31 6.95 5.78 4.37
CA VAL A 31 5.75 4.94 4.49
C VAL A 31 5.71 4.00 3.30
N GLY A 32 5.62 2.71 3.59
CA GLY A 32 5.25 1.68 2.62
C GLY A 32 3.75 1.68 2.44
N LEU A 33 3.31 1.80 1.20
CA LEU A 33 1.90 1.73 0.82
C LEU A 33 1.70 0.48 -0.02
N GLU A 34 0.67 -0.28 0.35
CA GLU A 34 0.24 -1.49 -0.33
C GLU A 34 -1.25 -1.35 -0.64
N TYR A 35 -1.56 -1.21 -1.92
CA TYR A 35 -2.93 -1.21 -2.42
C TYR A 35 -3.27 -2.59 -2.93
N ILE A 36 -4.39 -3.14 -2.48
CA ILE A 36 -4.89 -4.44 -2.90
C ILE A 36 -6.31 -4.25 -3.40
N ASN A 37 -6.54 -4.54 -4.68
CA ASN A 37 -7.87 -4.69 -5.23
C ASN A 37 -8.13 -6.17 -5.48
N ARG A 38 -9.18 -6.71 -4.88
CA ARG A 38 -9.63 -8.08 -5.10
C ARG A 38 -11.12 -8.09 -5.34
N ASN A 39 -11.51 -8.50 -6.55
CA ASN A 39 -12.90 -8.55 -7.00
C ASN A 39 -13.65 -7.21 -6.79
N GLY A 40 -12.97 -6.07 -7.00
CA GLY A 40 -13.57 -4.74 -6.87
C GLY A 40 -13.65 -4.20 -5.45
N LYS A 41 -13.29 -4.99 -4.42
CA LYS A 41 -13.04 -4.47 -3.07
C LYS A 41 -11.57 -4.08 -2.96
N ALA A 42 -11.34 -2.79 -2.74
CA ALA A 42 -10.01 -2.22 -2.63
C ALA A 42 -9.67 -1.86 -1.18
N ILE A 43 -8.44 -2.15 -0.78
CA ILE A 43 -7.89 -1.86 0.54
C ILE A 43 -6.54 -1.17 0.33
N LEU A 44 -6.25 -0.16 1.15
CA LEU A 44 -4.95 0.50 1.21
C LEU A 44 -4.34 0.26 2.59
N ASN A 45 -3.24 -0.46 2.63
CA ASN A 45 -2.39 -0.63 3.80
C ASN A 45 -1.27 0.41 3.76
N ALA A 46 -1.11 1.14 4.86
CA ALA A 46 -0.01 2.06 5.09
C ALA A 46 0.81 1.56 6.28
N GLN A 47 2.10 1.38 6.07
CA GLN A 47 3.05 0.94 7.08
C GLN A 47 4.19 1.95 7.19
N TRP A 48 4.46 2.47 8.38
CA TRP A 48 5.69 3.21 8.61
C TRP A 48 6.88 2.28 8.53
N LEU A 49 7.85 2.64 7.68
CA LEU A 49 9.13 1.96 7.59
C LEU A 49 9.93 2.31 8.83
N GLN A 50 10.28 1.28 9.59
CA GLN A 50 11.11 1.40 10.77
C GLN A 50 12.54 1.75 10.35
N ALA A 51 13.15 2.72 11.04
CA ALA A 51 14.58 3.01 10.87
C ALA A 51 15.47 1.99 11.60
N SER A 52 14.94 1.32 12.63
CA SER A 52 15.61 0.29 13.42
C SER A 52 14.63 -0.82 13.84
N MET A 53 15.14 -2.02 14.12
CA MET A 53 14.32 -3.17 14.55
C MET A 53 13.53 -2.89 15.84
N ASP A 54 14.03 -2.00 16.70
CA ASP A 54 13.43 -1.63 18.00
C ASP A 54 12.36 -0.53 17.89
N SER A 55 12.19 0.08 16.73
CA SER A 55 11.17 1.13 16.54
C SER A 55 9.76 0.53 16.60
N PRO A 56 8.75 1.20 17.17
CA PRO A 56 7.38 0.68 17.16
C PRO A 56 6.83 0.57 15.73
N ARG A 57 6.22 -0.57 15.39
CA ARG A 57 5.55 -0.75 14.10
C ARG A 57 4.22 0.00 14.09
N GLN A 58 4.04 0.89 13.12
CA GLN A 58 2.78 1.60 12.92
C GLN A 58 2.16 1.17 11.59
N TYR A 59 0.92 0.70 11.67
CA TYR A 59 0.12 0.25 10.54
C TYR A 59 -1.22 0.98 10.55
N ALA A 60 -1.70 1.32 9.37
CA ALA A 60 -3.06 1.77 9.16
C ALA A 60 -3.62 1.07 7.93
N THR A 61 -4.84 0.55 8.05
CA THR A 61 -5.55 -0.12 6.96
C THR A 61 -6.81 0.67 6.66
N TYR A 62 -7.00 1.00 5.38
CA TYR A 62 -8.12 1.81 4.91
C TYR A 62 -8.92 1.03 3.88
N ASP A 63 -10.23 0.95 4.07
CA ASP A 63 -11.15 0.45 3.05
C ASP A 63 -11.35 1.52 1.98
N CYS A 64 -10.90 1.25 0.75
CA CYS A 64 -11.11 2.17 -0.35
C CYS A 64 -12.55 2.08 -0.85
N ARG A 65 -13.19 3.24 -1.02
CA ARG A 65 -14.50 3.36 -1.64
C ARG A 65 -14.38 4.20 -2.90
N LYS A 66 -15.15 3.82 -3.92
CA LYS A 66 -15.25 4.62 -5.14
C LYS A 66 -15.91 5.95 -4.76
N VAL A 67 -15.18 7.06 -4.94
CA VAL A 67 -15.76 8.39 -4.82
C VAL A 67 -16.56 8.65 -6.11
N LYS A 68 -17.79 9.14 -5.96
CA LYS A 68 -18.73 9.40 -7.07
C LYS A 68 -18.21 10.50 -7.99
#